data_AF-A0A9W5Y8S8-F1
#
_entry.id   AF-A0A9W5Y8S8-F1
#
_cell.length_a   1.000
_cell.length_b   1.000
_cell.length_c   1.000
_cell.angle_alpha   90.00
_cell.angle_beta   90.00
_cell.angle_gamma   90.00
#
_symmetry.space_group_name_H-M   'P 1'
#
loop_
_entity.id
_entity.type
_entity.pdbx_description
1 polymer ?
#
loop_
_entity_poly.entity_id
_entity_poly.type
_entity_poly.pdbx_seq_one_letter_code
_entity_poly.pdbx_strand_id
1 'polypeptide(L)'
;MTGKERVLNIMQHQSTDKIPWVPFVGVHAGSIKGYTAEEVLKDSDKLYESLMEAHKLYQPDGLPVIFDLQVEAEILGCDLVWSDDCPPSVKSHICEDEARIPCKCKLPTKESGRIPLILDVMNRMKESVGDTTALYGLICGPFTLASHLRGNNLFMDMILDENYVKQLMEYCTEVALRMIDFYTEAGMDVIAVVDPLVSQISPEHFTALCHESFSTIFDYINMKNVKSSFFVCGNATRQIEVMCKTNPDSISIDENVDIKSAKEITDKYNITIGGNIPLTTLMLHGTQQDNMKYVVNMIDTLTHDNLIISPGCDMPYAVPKDNTIAIGQTIKDTDTIREMVKNYESKDDDIDVDIPDYKNLEKPFIEVFTLDSSSCAACTYMMDAANVAKDHFGDKIDLIEYKYTEKINIARCKKMGVKNLPSIYINGELKWASIIPSKEELFSVIESYL
;
A
#
# COMPACT_ATOMS: atom_id res chain seq x y z
N MET A 1 -7.20 16.82 23.43
CA MET A 1 -7.20 17.19 22.00
C MET A 1 -8.18 16.29 21.25
N THR A 2 -8.78 16.75 20.15
CA THR A 2 -9.53 15.88 19.24
C THR A 2 -8.57 14.97 18.47
N GLY A 3 -9.06 13.92 17.83
CA GLY A 3 -8.20 13.04 17.03
C GLY A 3 -7.60 13.75 15.83
N LYS A 4 -8.39 14.60 15.18
CA LYS A 4 -7.94 15.50 14.12
C LYS A 4 -6.79 16.38 14.56
N GLU A 5 -6.92 17.04 15.72
CA GLU A 5 -5.84 17.87 16.28
C GLU A 5 -4.58 17.04 16.52
N ARG A 6 -4.68 15.79 17.01
CA ARG A 6 -3.51 14.92 17.18
C ARG A 6 -2.79 14.63 15.88
N VAL A 7 -3.52 14.24 14.82
CA VAL A 7 -2.93 13.95 13.51
C VAL A 7 -2.27 15.18 12.90
N LEU A 8 -2.96 16.32 12.90
CA LEU A 8 -2.41 17.55 12.31
C LEU A 8 -1.23 18.09 13.11
N ASN A 9 -1.27 18.03 14.44
CA ASN A 9 -0.20 18.50 15.31
C ASN A 9 1.05 17.62 15.18
N ILE A 10 0.91 16.29 15.11
CA ILE A 10 2.09 15.43 14.96
C ILE A 10 2.79 15.66 13.61
N MET A 11 2.01 15.87 12.54
CA MET A 11 2.51 16.26 11.20
C MET A 11 3.01 17.73 11.14
N GLN A 12 2.91 18.47 12.24
CA GLN A 12 3.52 19.78 12.44
C GLN A 12 4.62 19.72 13.51
N HIS A 13 5.01 18.51 13.95
CA HIS A 13 6.06 18.27 14.94
C HIS A 13 5.75 18.88 16.31
N GLN A 14 4.46 19.02 16.61
CA GLN A 14 3.98 19.50 17.90
C GLN A 14 3.65 18.31 18.81
N SER A 15 3.73 18.54 20.12
CA SER A 15 3.37 17.52 21.11
C SER A 15 1.87 17.21 21.07
N THR A 16 1.53 15.95 21.27
CA THR A 16 0.15 15.46 21.39
C THR A 16 -0.08 14.84 22.77
N ASP A 17 -1.35 14.74 23.18
CA ASP A 17 -1.74 14.07 24.44
C ASP A 17 -1.66 12.53 24.33
N LYS A 18 -1.74 11.98 23.12
CA LYS A 18 -1.56 10.55 22.78
C LYS A 18 -1.00 10.39 21.36
N ILE A 19 -0.42 9.22 21.08
CA ILE A 19 0.00 8.85 19.72
C ILE A 19 -1.27 8.67 18.86
N PRO A 20 -1.37 9.30 17.67
CA PRO A 20 -2.55 9.17 16.81
C PRO A 20 -2.70 7.76 16.22
N TRP A 21 -3.95 7.32 16.05
CA TRP A 21 -4.33 6.04 15.43
C TRP A 21 -5.04 6.24 14.08
N VAL A 22 -4.52 5.62 13.02
CA VAL A 22 -5.11 5.64 11.66
C VAL A 22 -5.24 4.20 11.11
N PRO A 23 -6.45 3.60 11.10
CA PRO A 23 -6.64 2.18 10.79
C PRO A 23 -6.59 1.79 9.30
N PHE A 24 -6.47 2.69 8.32
CA PHE A 24 -6.52 2.35 6.86
C PHE A 24 -7.53 1.23 6.50
N VAL A 25 -8.81 1.50 6.75
CA VAL A 25 -9.87 0.46 6.73
C VAL A 25 -10.36 0.05 5.35
N GLY A 26 -9.99 0.77 4.28
CA GLY A 26 -10.43 0.59 2.88
C GLY A 26 -11.70 -0.24 2.68
N VAL A 27 -11.57 -1.36 1.95
CA VAL A 27 -12.69 -2.27 1.69
C VAL A 27 -13.08 -3.12 2.91
N HIS A 28 -12.20 -3.24 3.90
CA HIS A 28 -12.52 -3.90 5.17
C HIS A 28 -13.70 -3.22 5.89
N ALA A 29 -13.90 -1.91 5.71
CA ALA A 29 -15.09 -1.23 6.22
C ALA A 29 -16.40 -1.91 5.76
N GLY A 30 -16.45 -2.39 4.51
CA GLY A 30 -17.60 -3.12 3.95
C GLY A 30 -17.86 -4.45 4.65
N SER A 31 -16.80 -5.19 5.01
CA SER A 31 -16.92 -6.47 5.71
C SER A 31 -17.66 -6.37 7.05
N ILE A 32 -17.50 -5.23 7.76
CA ILE A 32 -18.14 -4.97 9.05
C ILE A 32 -19.68 -4.93 8.90
N LYS A 33 -20.13 -4.51 7.72
CA LYS A 33 -21.55 -4.37 7.35
C LYS A 33 -22.06 -5.53 6.48
N GLY A 34 -21.19 -6.43 6.05
CA GLY A 34 -21.53 -7.57 5.19
C GLY A 34 -21.63 -7.22 3.71
N TYR A 35 -21.01 -6.12 3.26
CA TYR A 35 -20.92 -5.74 1.85
C TYR A 35 -19.62 -6.20 1.22
N THR A 36 -19.66 -6.54 -0.07
CA THR A 36 -18.45 -6.85 -0.84
C THR A 36 -17.63 -5.59 -1.14
N ALA A 37 -16.38 -5.76 -1.53
CA ALA A 37 -15.50 -4.70 -1.99
C ALA A 37 -16.10 -3.95 -3.19
N GLU A 38 -16.63 -4.67 -4.18
CA GLU A 38 -17.30 -4.07 -5.34
C GLU A 38 -18.50 -3.22 -4.92
N GLU A 39 -19.32 -3.70 -3.98
CA GLU A 39 -20.48 -2.94 -3.50
C GLU A 39 -20.08 -1.63 -2.82
N VAL A 40 -19.09 -1.64 -1.92
CA VAL A 40 -18.66 -0.40 -1.24
C VAL A 40 -17.89 0.55 -2.15
N LEU A 41 -17.25 0.05 -3.20
CA LEU A 41 -16.50 0.89 -4.15
C LEU A 41 -17.37 1.45 -5.29
N LYS A 42 -18.64 1.06 -5.38
CA LYS A 42 -19.59 1.49 -6.42
C LYS A 42 -20.90 2.08 -5.89
N ASP A 43 -21.13 2.10 -4.58
CA ASP A 43 -22.31 2.67 -3.95
C ASP A 43 -21.94 3.63 -2.80
N SER A 44 -22.31 4.92 -2.91
CA SER A 44 -21.95 5.94 -1.91
C SER A 44 -22.60 5.70 -0.55
N ASP A 45 -23.82 5.17 -0.51
CA ASP A 45 -24.52 4.92 0.75
C ASP A 45 -23.87 3.76 1.50
N LYS A 46 -23.53 2.68 0.78
CA LYS A 46 -22.81 1.53 1.38
C LYS A 46 -21.43 1.92 1.88
N LEU A 47 -20.68 2.72 1.12
CA LEU A 47 -19.37 3.21 1.56
C LEU A 47 -19.50 4.07 2.82
N TYR A 48 -20.39 5.07 2.78
CA TYR A 48 -20.59 5.99 3.90
C TYR A 48 -21.01 5.26 5.18
N GLU A 49 -22.00 4.37 5.12
CA GLU A 49 -22.45 3.67 6.33
C GLU A 49 -21.39 2.69 6.88
N SER A 50 -20.57 2.12 6.00
CA SER A 50 -19.45 1.25 6.36
C SER A 50 -18.36 2.03 7.07
N LEU A 51 -18.00 3.22 6.57
CA LEU A 51 -17.05 4.12 7.20
C LEU A 51 -17.56 4.64 8.56
N MET A 52 -18.85 4.95 8.68
CA MET A 52 -19.44 5.36 9.96
C MET A 52 -19.42 4.23 10.99
N GLU A 53 -19.67 2.98 10.59
CA GLU A 53 -19.55 1.84 11.51
C GLU A 53 -18.08 1.58 11.90
N ALA A 54 -17.14 1.67 10.95
CA ALA A 54 -15.71 1.59 11.23
C ALA A 54 -15.25 2.70 12.18
N HIS A 55 -15.70 3.94 11.97
CA HIS A 55 -15.44 5.09 12.86
C HIS A 55 -15.95 4.82 14.27
N LYS A 56 -17.18 4.33 14.41
CA LYS A 56 -17.78 3.99 15.70
C LYS A 56 -17.03 2.88 16.44
N LEU A 57 -16.62 1.82 15.74
CA LEU A 57 -15.95 0.67 16.35
C LEU A 57 -14.48 0.95 16.68
N TYR A 58 -13.75 1.55 15.74
CA TYR A 58 -12.30 1.71 15.84
C TYR A 58 -11.91 3.06 16.43
N GLN A 59 -12.85 4.03 16.47
CA GLN A 59 -12.68 5.34 17.06
C GLN A 59 -11.35 6.00 16.67
N PRO A 60 -11.12 6.20 15.35
CA PRO A 60 -9.84 6.62 14.80
C PRO A 60 -9.57 8.11 15.01
N ASP A 61 -8.30 8.48 15.13
CA ASP A 61 -7.88 9.89 15.10
C ASP A 61 -7.83 10.42 13.67
N GLY A 62 -7.50 9.56 12.69
CA GLY A 62 -7.61 9.83 11.27
C GLY A 62 -8.21 8.66 10.48
N LEU A 63 -8.98 8.96 9.43
CA LEU A 63 -9.71 7.95 8.66
C LEU A 63 -9.65 8.24 7.14
N PRO A 64 -9.09 7.31 6.34
CA PRO A 64 -9.24 7.32 4.88
C PRO A 64 -10.69 7.11 4.45
N VAL A 65 -11.14 7.90 3.49
CA VAL A 65 -12.50 7.79 2.94
C VAL A 65 -12.59 6.70 1.86
N ILE A 66 -11.54 6.53 1.07
CA ILE A 66 -11.44 5.46 0.06
C ILE A 66 -9.98 5.03 -0.07
N PHE A 67 -9.76 3.74 -0.33
CA PHE A 67 -8.46 3.17 -0.70
C PHE A 67 -8.66 2.31 -1.96
N ASP A 68 -8.41 2.91 -3.12
CA ASP A 68 -8.52 2.28 -4.43
C ASP A 68 -7.58 3.04 -5.38
N LEU A 69 -6.53 2.38 -5.86
CA LEU A 69 -5.49 3.00 -6.70
C LEU A 69 -5.83 2.93 -8.20
N GLN A 70 -6.98 2.36 -8.51
CA GLN A 70 -7.40 2.06 -9.86
C GLN A 70 -8.39 3.09 -10.40
N VAL A 71 -8.91 3.98 -9.54
CA VAL A 71 -9.84 5.07 -9.93
C VAL A 71 -9.27 5.90 -11.07
N GLU A 72 -8.03 6.38 -10.95
CA GLU A 72 -7.40 7.23 -11.97
C GLU A 72 -7.14 6.45 -13.28
N ALA A 73 -6.72 5.19 -13.18
CA ALA A 73 -6.51 4.33 -14.35
C ALA A 73 -7.82 4.04 -15.09
N GLU A 74 -8.89 3.73 -14.35
CA GLU A 74 -10.25 3.51 -14.88
C GLU A 74 -10.74 4.73 -15.65
N ILE A 75 -10.59 5.93 -15.08
CA ILE A 75 -10.99 7.19 -15.73
C ILE A 75 -10.23 7.43 -17.04
N LEU A 76 -8.95 7.05 -17.07
CA LEU A 76 -8.11 7.19 -18.26
C LEU A 76 -8.40 6.13 -19.32
N GLY A 77 -9.18 5.10 -19.00
CA GLY A 77 -9.71 4.10 -19.93
C GLY A 77 -9.08 2.71 -19.80
N CYS A 78 -8.43 2.41 -18.68
CA CYS A 78 -8.01 1.05 -18.37
C CYS A 78 -9.20 0.22 -17.87
N ASP A 79 -9.37 -0.99 -18.39
CA ASP A 79 -10.31 -1.97 -17.87
C ASP A 79 -9.85 -2.50 -16.51
N LEU A 80 -10.81 -2.84 -15.66
CA LEU A 80 -10.57 -3.38 -14.32
C LEU A 80 -11.10 -4.82 -14.17
N VAL A 81 -10.44 -5.60 -13.32
CA VAL A 81 -10.94 -6.88 -12.79
C VAL A 81 -11.39 -6.65 -11.35
N TRP A 82 -12.64 -7.01 -11.06
CA TRP A 82 -13.24 -6.85 -9.73
C TRP A 82 -13.19 -8.15 -8.93
N SER A 83 -13.07 -8.02 -7.61
CA SER A 83 -13.24 -9.09 -6.63
C SER A 83 -14.22 -8.65 -5.53
N ASP A 84 -14.78 -9.62 -4.82
CA ASP A 84 -15.71 -9.38 -3.72
C ASP A 84 -15.00 -8.96 -2.41
N ASP A 85 -13.69 -9.17 -2.30
CA ASP A 85 -12.94 -9.07 -1.05
C ASP A 85 -11.65 -8.24 -1.17
N CYS A 86 -11.42 -7.56 -2.29
CA CYS A 86 -10.31 -6.63 -2.45
C CYS A 86 -10.65 -5.49 -3.43
N PRO A 87 -9.88 -4.38 -3.40
CA PRO A 87 -9.94 -3.39 -4.48
C PRO A 87 -9.70 -4.05 -5.85
N PRO A 88 -10.24 -3.47 -6.94
CA PRO A 88 -10.06 -4.03 -8.26
C PRO A 88 -8.58 -3.99 -8.70
N SER A 89 -8.22 -4.82 -9.69
CA SER A 89 -6.91 -4.77 -10.35
C SER A 89 -7.03 -4.25 -11.78
N VAL A 90 -6.00 -3.58 -12.29
CA VAL A 90 -5.97 -3.12 -13.69
C VAL A 90 -5.73 -4.30 -14.63
N LYS A 91 -6.57 -4.41 -15.66
CA LYS A 91 -6.56 -5.50 -16.65
C LYS A 91 -5.88 -5.12 -17.96
N SER A 92 -6.05 -3.88 -18.40
CA SER A 92 -5.57 -3.41 -19.70
C SER A 92 -4.78 -2.11 -19.55
N HIS A 93 -3.81 -1.89 -20.41
CA HIS A 93 -2.95 -0.70 -20.36
C HIS A 93 -3.07 0.11 -21.65
N ILE A 94 -3.59 1.35 -21.56
CA ILE A 94 -3.93 2.17 -22.76
C ILE A 94 -2.72 2.61 -23.60
N CYS A 95 -1.51 2.45 -23.06
CA CYS A 95 -0.24 2.73 -23.70
C CYS A 95 0.64 1.46 -23.79
N GLU A 96 0.09 0.24 -23.71
CA GLU A 96 0.87 -1.01 -23.74
C GLU A 96 1.61 -1.22 -25.06
N ASP A 97 0.87 -1.13 -26.17
CA ASP A 97 1.38 -1.43 -27.51
C ASP A 97 2.18 -0.27 -28.11
N GLU A 98 1.81 0.96 -27.75
CA GLU A 98 2.41 2.18 -28.28
C GLU A 98 2.79 3.12 -27.14
N ALA A 99 4.09 3.44 -27.06
CA ALA A 99 4.62 4.43 -26.15
C ALA A 99 4.13 5.83 -26.55
N ARG A 100 3.01 6.24 -25.94
CA ARG A 100 2.37 7.54 -26.18
C ARG A 100 1.96 8.20 -24.86
N ILE A 101 1.88 9.52 -24.89
CA ILE A 101 1.33 10.32 -23.80
C ILE A 101 -0.16 10.50 -24.06
N PRO A 102 -1.06 10.15 -23.10
CA PRO A 102 -2.48 10.35 -23.30
C PRO A 102 -2.84 11.82 -23.54
N CYS A 103 -3.98 12.06 -24.20
CA CYS A 103 -4.45 13.42 -24.44
C CYS A 103 -4.74 14.14 -23.11
N LYS A 104 -4.31 15.41 -22.98
CA LYS A 104 -4.69 16.26 -21.82
C LYS A 104 -6.21 16.47 -21.70
N CYS A 105 -6.95 16.29 -22.78
CA CYS A 105 -8.41 16.27 -22.78
C CYS A 105 -9.02 15.09 -21.98
N LYS A 106 -8.21 14.10 -21.59
CA LYS A 106 -8.60 12.96 -20.75
C LYS A 106 -8.28 13.16 -19.27
N LEU A 107 -7.66 14.28 -18.89
CA LEU A 107 -7.42 14.57 -17.48
C LEU A 107 -8.74 14.54 -16.69
N PRO A 108 -8.77 13.97 -15.48
CA PRO A 108 -10.00 13.84 -14.70
C PRO A 108 -10.71 15.18 -14.48
N THR A 109 -12.03 15.12 -14.52
CA THR A 109 -12.96 16.16 -14.07
C THR A 109 -13.78 15.62 -12.91
N LYS A 110 -14.50 16.48 -12.19
CA LYS A 110 -15.33 16.05 -11.05
C LYS A 110 -16.42 15.06 -11.44
N GLU A 111 -16.82 15.07 -12.71
CA GLU A 111 -17.84 14.21 -13.30
C GLU A 111 -17.27 12.90 -13.87
N SER A 112 -15.95 12.68 -13.78
CA SER A 112 -15.29 11.51 -14.37
C SER A 112 -15.44 10.27 -13.50
N GLY A 113 -15.85 9.16 -14.12
CA GLY A 113 -15.87 7.84 -13.48
C GLY A 113 -16.56 7.83 -12.12
N ARG A 114 -15.88 7.30 -11.11
CA ARG A 114 -16.38 7.19 -9.73
C ARG A 114 -16.13 8.43 -8.87
N ILE A 115 -15.55 9.52 -9.40
CA ILE A 115 -15.28 10.73 -8.62
C ILE A 115 -16.54 11.33 -7.98
N PRO A 116 -17.71 11.45 -8.66
CA PRO A 116 -18.92 11.98 -8.02
C PRO A 116 -19.32 11.20 -6.76
N LEU A 117 -19.21 9.87 -6.78
CA LEU A 117 -19.47 9.01 -5.63
C LEU A 117 -18.47 9.29 -4.50
N ILE A 118 -17.18 9.36 -4.83
CA ILE A 118 -16.12 9.60 -3.84
C ILE A 118 -16.32 10.95 -3.17
N LEU A 119 -16.63 12.00 -3.95
CA LEU A 119 -16.87 13.35 -3.43
C LEU A 119 -18.15 13.42 -2.59
N ASP A 120 -19.22 12.71 -2.95
CA ASP A 120 -20.44 12.60 -2.12
C ASP A 120 -20.08 12.07 -0.72
N VAL A 121 -19.37 10.94 -0.66
CA VAL A 121 -18.98 10.32 0.61
C VAL A 121 -18.01 11.19 1.39
N MET A 122 -17.01 11.81 0.74
CA MET A 122 -16.09 12.73 1.40
C MET A 122 -16.82 13.91 2.07
N ASN A 123 -17.77 14.53 1.38
CA ASN A 123 -18.57 15.62 1.93
C ASN A 123 -19.41 15.15 3.13
N ARG A 124 -20.10 14.01 3.01
CA ARG A 124 -20.91 13.44 4.11
C ARG A 124 -20.05 13.08 5.33
N MET A 125 -18.87 12.50 5.12
CA MET A 125 -17.92 12.20 6.19
C MET A 125 -17.40 13.48 6.84
N LYS A 126 -17.12 14.52 6.04
CA LYS A 126 -16.68 15.83 6.54
C LYS A 126 -17.72 16.44 7.48
N GLU A 127 -18.99 16.44 7.08
CA GLU A 127 -20.11 16.92 7.89
C GLU A 127 -20.33 16.08 9.16
N SER A 128 -20.12 14.76 9.08
CA SER A 128 -20.46 13.84 10.17
C SER A 128 -19.40 13.79 11.28
N VAL A 129 -18.11 13.73 10.91
CA VAL A 129 -17.01 13.46 11.85
C VAL A 129 -15.78 14.36 11.67
N GLY A 130 -15.74 15.17 10.61
CA GLY A 130 -14.56 15.93 10.18
C GLY A 130 -14.09 17.07 11.11
N ASP A 131 -14.88 17.40 12.13
CA ASP A 131 -14.49 18.30 13.23
C ASP A 131 -13.58 17.59 14.25
N THR A 132 -13.67 16.27 14.37
CA THR A 132 -13.00 15.49 15.43
C THR A 132 -12.04 14.43 14.93
N THR A 133 -12.19 13.99 13.68
CA THR A 133 -11.34 12.99 13.02
C THR A 133 -10.73 13.62 11.76
N ALA A 134 -9.41 13.46 11.57
CA ALA A 134 -8.76 13.92 10.35
C ALA A 134 -9.16 13.01 9.18
N LEU A 135 -9.71 13.58 8.10
CA LEU A 135 -10.10 12.79 6.94
C LEU A 135 -8.99 12.74 5.89
N TYR A 136 -8.70 11.54 5.40
CA TYR A 136 -7.67 11.31 4.40
C TYR A 136 -8.30 11.07 3.02
N GLY A 137 -7.84 11.83 2.02
CA GLY A 137 -8.06 11.55 0.61
C GLY A 137 -6.84 10.83 0.03
N LEU A 138 -7.03 9.66 -0.58
CA LEU A 138 -5.94 8.86 -1.15
C LEU A 138 -6.01 8.93 -2.67
N ILE A 139 -4.88 9.24 -3.30
CA ILE A 139 -4.73 9.27 -4.75
C ILE A 139 -3.65 8.26 -5.18
N CYS A 140 -3.81 7.70 -6.38
CA CYS A 140 -2.75 6.92 -6.99
C CYS A 140 -1.54 7.82 -7.28
N GLY A 141 -0.37 7.41 -6.81
CA GLY A 141 0.88 8.10 -7.12
C GLY A 141 1.25 8.02 -8.61
N PRO A 142 2.05 8.99 -9.10
CA PRO A 142 2.33 9.13 -10.52
C PRO A 142 3.09 7.95 -11.12
N PHE A 143 3.95 7.27 -10.36
CA PHE A 143 4.75 6.16 -10.88
C PHE A 143 3.91 4.88 -11.00
N THR A 144 3.08 4.59 -10.01
CA THR A 144 2.11 3.50 -10.09
C THR A 144 1.07 3.76 -11.18
N LEU A 145 0.60 5.01 -11.33
CA LEU A 145 -0.31 5.37 -12.43
C LEU A 145 0.37 5.19 -13.79
N ALA A 146 1.62 5.64 -13.96
CA ALA A 146 2.37 5.41 -15.19
C ALA A 146 2.47 3.91 -15.52
N SER A 147 2.68 3.07 -14.50
CA SER A 147 2.69 1.61 -14.64
C SER A 147 1.32 1.09 -15.06
N HIS A 148 0.24 1.58 -14.46
CA HIS A 148 -1.13 1.23 -14.88
C HIS A 148 -1.45 1.63 -16.32
N LEU A 149 -0.84 2.69 -16.87
CA LEU A 149 -1.08 3.10 -18.26
C LEU A 149 -0.20 2.36 -19.26
N ARG A 150 1.04 2.04 -18.90
CA ARG A 150 2.06 1.47 -19.79
C ARG A 150 2.22 -0.06 -19.65
N GLY A 151 1.78 -0.62 -18.53
CA GLY A 151 2.03 -2.00 -18.14
C GLY A 151 3.50 -2.25 -17.81
N ASN A 152 3.91 -3.51 -17.84
CA ASN A 152 5.28 -3.94 -17.53
C ASN A 152 6.36 -3.31 -18.41
N ASN A 153 6.00 -2.80 -19.59
CA ASN A 153 6.93 -2.10 -20.49
C ASN A 153 7.54 -0.83 -19.85
N LEU A 154 6.90 -0.26 -18.82
CA LEU A 154 7.43 0.90 -18.12
C LEU A 154 8.85 0.67 -17.59
N PHE A 155 9.11 -0.49 -16.98
CA PHE A 155 10.41 -0.80 -16.38
C PHE A 155 11.52 -0.91 -17.43
N MET A 156 11.19 -1.36 -18.64
CA MET A 156 12.12 -1.35 -19.77
C MET A 156 12.37 0.06 -20.29
N ASP A 157 11.30 0.85 -20.41
CA ASP A 157 11.39 2.22 -20.90
C ASP A 157 12.19 3.12 -19.95
N MET A 158 12.26 2.79 -18.65
CA MET A 158 13.15 3.49 -17.69
C MET A 158 14.62 3.47 -18.10
N ILE A 159 15.04 2.50 -18.91
CA ILE A 159 16.41 2.36 -19.38
C ILE A 159 16.52 2.76 -20.86
N LEU A 160 15.53 2.35 -21.67
CA LEU A 160 15.57 2.49 -23.12
C LEU A 160 15.08 3.86 -23.61
N ASP A 161 14.15 4.48 -22.90
CA ASP A 161 13.56 5.78 -23.26
C ASP A 161 13.14 6.57 -22.00
N GLU A 162 14.13 7.02 -21.23
CA GLU A 162 13.89 7.86 -20.05
C GLU A 162 13.05 9.12 -20.35
N ASN A 163 13.15 9.66 -21.57
CA ASN A 163 12.45 10.87 -21.95
C ASN A 163 10.95 10.63 -22.12
N TYR A 164 10.56 9.46 -22.65
CA TYR A 164 9.16 9.02 -22.65
C TYR A 164 8.64 8.86 -21.22
N VAL A 165 9.39 8.18 -20.35
CA VAL A 165 8.99 7.95 -18.96
C VAL A 165 8.80 9.27 -18.22
N LYS A 166 9.71 10.24 -18.38
CA LYS A 166 9.57 11.58 -17.79
C LYS A 166 8.30 12.30 -18.26
N GLN A 167 8.00 12.28 -19.55
CA GLN A 167 6.76 12.87 -20.08
C GLN A 167 5.51 12.15 -19.58
N LEU A 168 5.56 10.83 -19.40
CA LEU A 168 4.44 10.07 -18.84
C LEU A 168 4.25 10.39 -17.35
N MET A 169 5.33 10.53 -16.60
CA MET A 169 5.32 10.97 -15.21
C MET A 169 4.77 12.39 -15.05
N GLU A 170 5.13 13.32 -15.93
CA GLU A 170 4.54 14.67 -15.99
C GLU A 170 3.02 14.61 -16.21
N TYR A 171 2.56 13.77 -17.14
CA TYR A 171 1.13 13.57 -17.36
C TYR A 171 0.42 13.01 -16.11
N CYS A 172 0.99 11.98 -15.47
CA CYS A 172 0.44 11.40 -14.25
C CYS A 172 0.48 12.39 -13.07
N THR A 173 1.47 13.27 -13.04
CA THR A 173 1.52 14.40 -12.10
C THR A 173 0.34 15.33 -12.31
N GLU A 174 0.03 15.73 -13.56
CA GLU A 174 -1.14 16.56 -13.85
C GLU A 174 -2.46 15.91 -13.42
N VAL A 175 -2.60 14.58 -13.54
CA VAL A 175 -3.74 13.82 -13.02
C VAL A 175 -3.82 13.95 -11.49
N ALA A 176 -2.72 13.71 -10.79
CA ALA A 176 -2.65 13.82 -9.33
C ALA A 176 -3.04 15.22 -8.84
N LEU A 177 -2.58 16.28 -9.51
CA LEU A 177 -2.94 17.67 -9.18
C LEU A 177 -4.45 17.92 -9.29
N ARG A 178 -5.14 17.34 -10.29
CA ARG A 178 -6.61 17.43 -10.39
C ARG A 178 -7.31 16.72 -9.24
N MET A 179 -6.85 15.54 -8.88
CA MET A 179 -7.43 14.78 -7.77
C MET A 179 -7.22 15.51 -6.43
N ILE A 180 -6.05 16.14 -6.23
CA ILE A 180 -5.76 17.00 -5.06
C ILE A 180 -6.76 18.15 -4.99
N ASP A 181 -7.01 18.85 -6.11
CA ASP A 181 -8.02 19.91 -6.14
C ASP A 181 -9.39 19.41 -5.67
N PHE A 182 -9.84 18.27 -6.18
CA PHE A 182 -11.16 17.75 -5.86
C PHE A 182 -11.28 17.33 -4.38
N TYR A 183 -10.26 16.65 -3.85
CA TYR A 183 -10.30 16.14 -2.47
C TYR A 183 -10.08 17.25 -1.43
N THR A 184 -9.24 18.24 -1.74
CA THR A 184 -9.07 19.42 -0.87
C THR A 184 -10.33 20.28 -0.83
N GLU A 185 -11.02 20.45 -1.96
CA GLU A 185 -12.31 21.15 -2.02
C GLU A 185 -13.43 20.41 -1.26
N ALA A 186 -13.40 19.07 -1.23
CA ALA A 186 -14.29 18.25 -0.39
C ALA A 186 -13.91 18.27 1.11
N GLY A 187 -12.82 18.97 1.46
CA GLY A 187 -12.41 19.19 2.84
C GLY A 187 -11.56 18.09 3.46
N MET A 188 -10.88 17.25 2.66
CA MET A 188 -9.89 16.30 3.21
C MET A 188 -8.74 17.06 3.87
N ASP A 189 -8.34 16.59 5.05
CA ASP A 189 -7.32 17.25 5.88
C ASP A 189 -5.90 16.76 5.53
N VAL A 190 -5.79 15.51 5.05
CA VAL A 190 -4.55 14.88 4.59
C VAL A 190 -4.76 14.30 3.19
N ILE A 191 -3.84 14.56 2.27
CA ILE A 191 -3.76 13.87 0.98
C ILE A 191 -2.62 12.85 1.04
N ALA A 192 -2.97 11.57 0.92
CA ALA A 192 -2.01 10.49 0.83
C ALA A 192 -1.76 10.14 -0.64
N VAL A 193 -0.51 10.23 -1.06
CA VAL A 193 -0.04 9.83 -2.39
C VAL A 193 0.47 8.40 -2.26
N VAL A 194 -0.29 7.45 -2.78
CA VAL A 194 -0.04 6.01 -2.59
C VAL A 194 0.62 5.45 -3.84
N ASP A 195 1.89 5.04 -3.73
CA ASP A 195 2.69 4.65 -4.89
C ASP A 195 3.55 3.39 -4.62
N PRO A 196 2.94 2.19 -4.56
CA PRO A 196 3.64 0.95 -4.21
C PRO A 196 4.79 0.60 -5.17
N LEU A 197 4.72 1.01 -6.45
CA LEU A 197 5.73 0.71 -7.46
C LEU A 197 7.07 1.40 -7.17
N VAL A 198 7.08 2.46 -6.34
CA VAL A 198 8.33 3.10 -5.86
C VAL A 198 9.24 2.11 -5.13
N SER A 199 8.66 1.12 -4.41
CA SER A 199 9.46 0.09 -3.73
C SER A 199 10.18 -0.87 -4.70
N GLN A 200 9.78 -0.89 -5.98
CA GLN A 200 10.26 -1.83 -6.99
C GLN A 200 11.43 -1.31 -7.83
N ILE A 201 11.89 -0.09 -7.60
CA ILE A 201 12.99 0.55 -8.34
C ILE A 201 14.19 0.84 -7.44
N SER A 202 15.31 1.27 -8.02
CA SER A 202 16.48 1.74 -7.25
C SER A 202 16.30 3.19 -6.78
N PRO A 203 16.97 3.63 -5.70
CA PRO A 203 16.97 5.04 -5.29
C PRO A 203 17.53 5.99 -6.36
N GLU A 204 18.44 5.51 -7.20
CA GLU A 204 18.98 6.26 -8.33
C GLU A 204 17.91 6.50 -9.40
N HIS A 205 17.13 5.46 -9.77
CA HIS A 205 16.01 5.62 -10.69
C HIS A 205 14.91 6.50 -10.09
N PHE A 206 14.61 6.37 -8.80
CA PHE A 206 13.68 7.26 -8.12
C PHE A 206 14.13 8.72 -8.24
N THR A 207 15.40 9.00 -7.96
CA THR A 207 15.97 10.35 -8.04
C THR A 207 15.90 10.90 -9.47
N ALA A 208 16.20 10.06 -10.47
CA ALA A 208 16.26 10.49 -11.87
C ALA A 208 14.89 10.67 -12.55
N LEU A 209 13.87 9.90 -12.14
CA LEU A 209 12.60 9.80 -12.86
C LEU A 209 11.38 10.21 -12.04
N CYS A 210 11.45 10.11 -10.70
CA CYS A 210 10.29 10.29 -9.83
C CYS A 210 10.36 11.55 -8.96
N HIS A 211 11.57 11.97 -8.57
CA HIS A 211 11.77 13.04 -7.60
C HIS A 211 11.05 14.34 -7.97
N GLU A 212 11.15 14.78 -9.23
CA GLU A 212 10.51 16.02 -9.68
C GLU A 212 8.98 15.97 -9.56
N SER A 213 8.36 14.86 -10.00
CA SER A 213 6.91 14.65 -9.89
C SER A 213 6.44 14.65 -8.43
N PHE A 214 7.11 13.90 -7.55
CA PHE A 214 6.72 13.84 -6.14
C PHE A 214 6.92 15.16 -5.42
N SER A 215 8.07 15.84 -5.60
CA SER A 215 8.30 17.16 -5.02
C SER A 215 7.25 18.17 -5.50
N THR A 216 6.91 18.16 -6.79
CA THR A 216 5.83 19.01 -7.34
C THR A 216 4.48 18.73 -6.67
N ILE A 217 4.13 17.45 -6.48
CA ILE A 217 2.88 17.04 -5.84
C ILE A 217 2.84 17.48 -4.38
N PHE A 218 3.90 17.22 -3.60
CA PHE A 218 3.91 17.56 -2.18
C PHE A 218 3.98 19.07 -1.94
N ASP A 219 4.73 19.81 -2.76
CA ASP A 219 4.71 21.28 -2.74
C ASP A 219 3.31 21.82 -3.06
N TYR A 220 2.60 21.21 -4.02
CA TYR A 220 1.24 21.62 -4.36
C TYR A 220 0.23 21.34 -3.23
N ILE A 221 0.32 20.18 -2.57
CA ILE A 221 -0.49 19.85 -1.38
C ILE A 221 -0.23 20.88 -0.27
N ASN A 222 1.03 21.21 0.00
CA ASN A 222 1.39 22.23 0.97
C ASN A 222 0.84 23.62 0.60
N MET A 223 0.90 24.02 -0.69
CA MET A 223 0.29 25.28 -1.18
C MET A 223 -1.22 25.35 -0.94
N LYS A 224 -1.91 24.21 -0.88
CA LYS A 224 -3.33 24.09 -0.56
C LYS A 224 -3.63 24.14 0.95
N ASN A 225 -2.60 24.25 1.80
CA ASN A 225 -2.68 24.23 3.26
C ASN A 225 -3.31 22.94 3.82
N VAL A 226 -3.10 21.81 3.14
CA VAL A 226 -3.43 20.48 3.61
C VAL A 226 -2.16 19.68 3.84
N LYS A 227 -2.25 18.60 4.62
CA LYS A 227 -1.09 17.76 4.93
C LYS A 227 -0.87 16.67 3.89
N SER A 228 0.37 16.29 3.67
CA SER A 228 0.77 15.24 2.74
C SER A 228 1.21 13.97 3.46
N SER A 229 0.89 12.83 2.87
CA SER A 229 1.44 11.54 3.28
C SER A 229 1.98 10.79 2.08
N PHE A 230 3.26 10.48 2.05
CA PHE A 230 3.85 9.61 1.05
C PHE A 230 3.70 8.17 1.50
N PHE A 231 2.79 7.43 0.87
CA PHE A 231 2.49 6.05 1.23
C PHE A 231 3.13 5.11 0.20
N VAL A 232 4.06 4.25 0.62
CA VAL A 232 4.63 3.21 -0.24
C VAL A 232 4.47 1.85 0.43
N CYS A 233 3.63 0.99 -0.17
CA CYS A 233 3.52 -0.42 0.25
C CYS A 233 4.70 -1.25 -0.30
N GLY A 234 5.00 -2.39 0.33
CA GLY A 234 6.16 -3.23 0.03
C GLY A 234 7.45 -2.77 0.72
N ASN A 235 8.57 -3.43 0.44
CA ASN A 235 9.85 -3.10 1.09
C ASN A 235 10.47 -1.80 0.54
N ALA A 236 10.06 -0.67 1.11
CA ALA A 236 10.58 0.66 0.79
C ALA A 236 11.83 1.05 1.59
N THR A 237 12.50 0.13 2.29
CA THR A 237 13.65 0.44 3.18
C THR A 237 14.73 1.28 2.50
N ARG A 238 15.04 0.97 1.23
CA ARG A 238 16.05 1.69 0.44
C ARG A 238 15.57 3.06 -0.05
N GLN A 239 14.26 3.28 -0.07
CA GLN A 239 13.63 4.47 -0.62
C GLN A 239 13.37 5.55 0.43
N ILE A 240 13.36 5.22 1.73
CA ILE A 240 13.00 6.16 2.80
C ILE A 240 13.75 7.49 2.69
N GLU A 241 15.06 7.48 2.48
CA GLU A 241 15.84 8.72 2.41
C GLU A 241 15.51 9.57 1.17
N VAL A 242 15.33 8.96 0.00
CA VAL A 242 14.98 9.71 -1.21
C VAL A 242 13.53 10.19 -1.20
N MET A 243 12.63 9.44 -0.57
CA MET A 243 11.27 9.87 -0.27
C MET A 243 11.26 11.10 0.64
N CYS A 244 12.06 11.09 1.72
CA CYS A 244 12.20 12.25 2.61
C CYS A 244 12.62 13.52 1.86
N LYS A 245 13.48 13.38 0.84
CA LYS A 245 13.96 14.51 0.03
C LYS A 245 12.90 15.13 -0.88
N THR A 246 11.73 14.49 -1.04
CA THR A 246 10.57 15.06 -1.74
C THR A 246 9.66 15.92 -0.85
N ASN A 247 10.05 16.10 0.41
CA ASN A 247 9.40 16.99 1.38
C ASN A 247 7.91 16.70 1.72
N PRO A 248 7.48 15.44 1.91
CA PRO A 248 6.15 15.17 2.46
C PRO A 248 6.11 15.47 3.98
N ASP A 249 4.93 15.77 4.52
CA ASP A 249 4.74 15.95 5.98
C ASP A 249 4.85 14.61 6.74
N SER A 250 4.50 13.51 6.07
CA SER A 250 4.60 12.16 6.60
C SER A 250 4.95 11.11 5.56
N ILE A 251 5.55 10.00 6.01
CA ILE A 251 5.78 8.79 5.22
C ILE A 251 5.09 7.62 5.91
N SER A 252 4.24 6.90 5.19
CA SER A 252 3.60 5.67 5.66
C SER A 252 4.30 4.45 5.06
N ILE A 253 4.70 3.50 5.91
CA ILE A 253 5.51 2.33 5.54
C ILE A 253 4.81 1.00 5.82
N ASP A 254 5.15 0.02 5.00
CA ASP A 254 4.66 -1.36 5.06
C ASP A 254 5.31 -2.21 6.16
N GLU A 255 4.69 -3.37 6.46
CA GLU A 255 5.20 -4.35 7.43
C GLU A 255 6.58 -4.93 7.06
N ASN A 256 6.97 -4.85 5.79
CA ASN A 256 8.29 -5.29 5.31
C ASN A 256 9.44 -4.31 5.65
N VAL A 257 9.16 -3.16 6.26
CA VAL A 257 10.17 -2.14 6.63
C VAL A 257 10.42 -2.19 8.14
N ASP A 258 11.69 -2.16 8.57
CA ASP A 258 11.99 -2.00 10.00
C ASP A 258 11.68 -0.56 10.43
N ILE A 259 10.56 -0.36 11.14
CA ILE A 259 10.08 0.98 11.52
C ILE A 259 11.07 1.74 12.38
N LYS A 260 11.87 1.06 13.21
CA LYS A 260 12.88 1.71 14.03
C LYS A 260 13.97 2.36 13.17
N SER A 261 14.55 1.59 12.25
CA SER A 261 15.58 2.07 11.34
C SER A 261 15.02 3.12 10.37
N ALA A 262 13.79 2.95 9.90
CA ALA A 262 13.11 3.94 9.06
C ALA A 262 12.88 5.26 9.81
N LYS A 263 12.44 5.19 11.07
CA LYS A 263 12.23 6.36 11.92
C LYS A 263 13.53 7.14 12.17
N GLU A 264 14.64 6.44 12.41
CA GLU A 264 15.96 7.09 12.52
C GLU A 264 16.35 7.88 11.26
N ILE A 265 15.85 7.49 10.08
CA ILE A 265 16.02 8.24 8.83
C ILE A 265 15.04 9.41 8.79
N THR A 266 13.73 9.18 8.98
CA THR A 266 12.71 10.25 8.88
C THR A 266 12.94 11.37 9.91
N ASP A 267 13.41 11.05 11.11
CA ASP A 267 13.72 12.03 12.16
C ASP A 267 14.85 13.00 11.75
N LYS A 268 15.81 12.56 10.92
CA LYS A 268 16.86 13.46 10.37
C LYS A 268 16.30 14.53 9.45
N TYR A 269 15.15 14.25 8.83
CA TYR A 269 14.43 15.17 7.95
C TYR A 269 13.24 15.81 8.64
N ASN A 270 13.00 15.49 9.92
CA ASN A 270 11.83 15.90 10.68
C ASN A 270 10.52 15.57 9.94
N ILE A 271 10.36 14.31 9.52
CA ILE A 271 9.16 13.80 8.84
C ILE A 271 8.44 12.83 9.77
N THR A 272 7.10 12.93 9.82
CA THR A 272 6.27 11.99 10.59
C THR A 272 6.27 10.62 9.93
N ILE A 273 6.47 9.55 10.71
CA ILE A 273 6.37 8.19 10.21
C ILE A 273 5.04 7.54 10.63
N GLY A 274 4.38 6.88 9.68
CA GLY A 274 3.18 6.08 9.88
C GLY A 274 3.45 4.61 9.60
N GLY A 275 2.81 3.73 10.37
CA GLY A 275 2.90 2.29 10.20
C GLY A 275 3.33 1.58 11.48
N ASN A 276 3.73 0.33 11.43
CA ASN A 276 3.57 -0.58 10.30
C ASN A 276 3.03 -1.92 10.78
N ILE A 277 1.90 -1.88 11.49
CA ILE A 277 1.28 -3.08 12.07
C ILE A 277 1.09 -4.14 10.97
N PRO A 278 1.63 -5.37 11.14
CA PRO A 278 1.52 -6.45 10.17
C PRO A 278 0.08 -6.81 9.84
N LEU A 279 -0.26 -6.87 8.56
CA LEU A 279 -1.64 -7.07 8.13
C LEU A 279 -2.03 -8.54 8.23
N THR A 280 -1.23 -9.40 7.63
CA THR A 280 -1.64 -10.79 7.43
C THR A 280 -1.38 -11.64 8.66
N THR A 281 -0.16 -11.62 9.17
CA THR A 281 0.26 -12.50 10.28
C THR A 281 -0.34 -12.09 11.62
N LEU A 282 -0.63 -10.80 11.80
CA LEU A 282 -1.07 -10.23 13.07
C LEU A 282 -2.53 -9.80 13.03
N MET A 283 -2.92 -8.90 12.13
CA MET A 283 -4.30 -8.39 12.11
C MET A 283 -5.31 -9.43 11.60
N LEU A 284 -5.00 -10.14 10.50
CA LEU A 284 -5.91 -11.12 9.91
C LEU A 284 -5.89 -12.46 10.67
N HIS A 285 -4.70 -13.03 10.89
CA HIS A 285 -4.57 -14.39 11.45
C HIS A 285 -4.23 -14.44 12.95
N GLY A 286 -3.84 -13.31 13.54
CA GLY A 286 -3.53 -13.23 14.98
C GLY A 286 -4.77 -13.07 15.86
N THR A 287 -4.54 -13.08 17.17
CA THR A 287 -5.56 -12.85 18.21
C THR A 287 -5.57 -11.40 18.66
N GLN A 288 -6.57 -11.02 19.46
CA GLN A 288 -6.60 -9.72 20.11
C GLN A 288 -5.36 -9.48 20.97
N GLN A 289 -4.91 -10.49 21.73
CA GLN A 289 -3.72 -10.37 22.57
C GLN A 289 -2.44 -10.18 21.74
N ASP A 290 -2.32 -10.83 20.58
CA ASP A 290 -1.17 -10.63 19.69
C ASP A 290 -1.11 -9.17 19.23
N ASN A 291 -2.24 -8.64 18.77
CA ASN A 291 -2.36 -7.25 18.33
C ASN A 291 -2.06 -6.25 19.46
N MET A 292 -2.61 -6.49 20.66
CA MET A 292 -2.31 -5.67 21.85
C MET A 292 -0.82 -5.70 22.19
N LYS A 293 -0.22 -6.89 22.23
CA LYS A 293 1.20 -7.07 22.57
C LYS A 293 2.11 -6.37 21.57
N TYR A 294 1.80 -6.49 20.28
CA TYR A 294 2.57 -5.83 19.22
C TYR A 294 2.58 -4.31 19.38
N VAL A 295 1.40 -3.71 19.60
CA VAL A 295 1.27 -2.25 19.75
C VAL A 295 1.95 -1.76 21.03
N VAL A 296 1.83 -2.48 22.15
CA VAL A 296 2.59 -2.18 23.38
C VAL A 296 4.09 -2.18 23.11
N ASN A 297 4.61 -3.22 22.47
CA ASN A 297 6.04 -3.33 22.15
C ASN A 297 6.50 -2.18 21.23
N MET A 298 5.69 -1.81 20.24
CA MET A 298 5.97 -0.68 19.36
C MET A 298 6.05 0.64 20.13
N ILE A 299 5.07 0.92 20.99
CA ILE A 299 5.03 2.13 21.84
C ILE A 299 6.22 2.17 22.81
N ASP A 300 6.64 1.03 23.34
CA ASP A 300 7.75 0.94 24.29
C ASP A 300 9.13 1.04 23.59
N THR A 301 9.21 0.78 22.29
CA THR A 301 10.47 0.72 21.52
C THR A 301 10.76 2.01 20.75
N LEU A 302 9.72 2.71 20.29
CA LEU A 302 9.84 3.91 19.47
C LEU A 302 9.67 5.18 20.31
N THR A 303 10.30 6.27 19.88
CA THR A 303 9.96 7.60 20.42
C THR A 303 8.60 8.03 19.85
N HIS A 304 7.86 8.82 20.63
CA HIS A 304 6.46 9.14 20.33
C HIS A 304 6.30 10.42 19.50
N ASP A 305 7.35 11.21 19.36
CA ASP A 305 7.41 12.34 18.45
C ASP A 305 7.41 11.85 17.00
N ASN A 306 6.72 12.58 16.12
CA ASN A 306 6.66 12.27 14.69
C ASN A 306 6.23 10.81 14.40
N LEU A 307 5.33 10.24 15.21
CA LEU A 307 4.84 8.87 15.07
C LEU A 307 3.31 8.84 14.96
N ILE A 308 2.80 8.13 13.96
CA ILE A 308 1.40 7.73 13.82
C ILE A 308 1.37 6.20 13.82
N ILE A 309 0.56 5.61 14.70
CA ILE A 309 0.35 4.16 14.65
C ILE A 309 -0.69 3.88 13.58
N SER A 310 -0.34 3.00 12.64
CA SER A 310 -1.23 2.54 11.59
C SER A 310 -0.83 1.14 11.10
N PRO A 311 -1.72 0.44 10.38
CA PRO A 311 -1.32 -0.74 9.61
C PRO A 311 -0.29 -0.39 8.52
N GLY A 312 0.40 -1.42 8.01
CA GLY A 312 1.42 -1.25 6.97
C GLY A 312 0.88 -0.87 5.58
N CYS A 313 -0.36 -1.25 5.25
CA CYS A 313 -1.04 -0.94 3.99
C CYS A 313 -2.57 -0.98 4.25
N ASP A 314 -3.39 -1.09 3.20
CA ASP A 314 -4.84 -1.27 3.34
C ASP A 314 -5.17 -2.56 4.10
N MET A 315 -6.14 -2.51 5.01
CA MET A 315 -6.53 -3.66 5.81
C MET A 315 -7.17 -4.76 4.94
N PRO A 316 -6.74 -6.03 5.04
CA PRO A 316 -7.42 -7.14 4.39
C PRO A 316 -8.90 -7.18 4.76
N TYR A 317 -9.76 -7.43 3.77
CA TYR A 317 -11.21 -7.41 3.93
C TYR A 317 -11.69 -8.24 5.13
N ALA A 318 -11.14 -9.43 5.31
CA ALA A 318 -11.55 -10.39 6.33
C ALA A 318 -10.94 -10.18 7.73
N VAL A 319 -10.20 -9.08 7.99
CA VAL A 319 -9.63 -8.83 9.32
C VAL A 319 -10.72 -8.91 10.39
N PRO A 320 -10.57 -9.73 11.45
CA PRO A 320 -11.51 -9.75 12.55
C PRO A 320 -11.58 -8.37 13.21
N LYS A 321 -12.78 -7.77 13.26
CA LYS A 321 -13.00 -6.45 13.86
C LYS A 321 -12.44 -6.32 15.29
N ASP A 322 -12.48 -7.42 16.05
CA ASP A 322 -12.02 -7.49 17.43
C ASP A 322 -10.51 -7.24 17.54
N ASN A 323 -9.71 -7.60 16.53
CA ASN A 323 -8.27 -7.35 16.47
C ASN A 323 -7.99 -5.85 16.28
N THR A 324 -8.74 -5.19 15.39
CA THR A 324 -8.61 -3.74 15.17
C THR A 324 -9.10 -2.92 16.36
N ILE A 325 -10.18 -3.36 17.03
CA ILE A 325 -10.64 -2.78 18.29
C ILE A 325 -9.52 -2.90 19.35
N ALA A 326 -8.88 -4.07 19.43
CA ALA A 326 -7.80 -4.30 20.38
C ALA A 326 -6.65 -3.30 20.20
N ILE A 327 -6.20 -3.05 18.96
CA ILE A 327 -5.19 -2.03 18.64
C ILE A 327 -5.63 -0.64 19.13
N GLY A 328 -6.83 -0.20 18.75
CA GLY A 328 -7.34 1.12 19.11
C GLY A 328 -7.49 1.30 20.63
N GLN A 329 -7.85 0.24 21.37
CA GLN A 329 -7.90 0.25 22.83
C GLN A 329 -6.50 0.28 23.46
N THR A 330 -5.53 -0.46 22.92
CA THR A 330 -4.15 -0.42 23.39
C THR A 330 -3.56 0.98 23.33
N ILE A 331 -3.81 1.74 22.25
CA ILE A 331 -3.31 3.12 22.11
C ILE A 331 -3.99 4.06 23.12
N LYS A 332 -5.24 3.77 23.48
CA LYS A 332 -6.01 4.59 24.42
C LYS A 332 -5.65 4.34 25.89
N ASP A 333 -5.34 3.10 26.24
CA ASP A 333 -5.10 2.65 27.61
C ASP A 333 -3.85 1.76 27.70
N THR A 334 -2.73 2.29 27.19
CA THR A 334 -1.47 1.54 27.03
C THR A 334 -0.99 0.88 28.32
N ASP A 335 -1.05 1.58 29.46
CA ASP A 335 -0.51 1.08 30.72
C ASP A 335 -1.27 -0.13 31.25
N THR A 336 -2.61 -0.07 31.19
CA THR A 336 -3.47 -1.18 31.59
C THR A 336 -3.27 -2.38 30.67
N ILE A 337 -3.24 -2.15 29.35
CA ILE A 337 -3.06 -3.24 28.39
C ILE A 337 -1.66 -3.84 28.49
N ARG A 338 -0.61 -3.05 28.71
CA ARG A 338 0.77 -3.53 28.94
C ARG A 338 0.80 -4.55 30.08
N GLU A 339 0.13 -4.25 31.19
CA GLU A 339 0.03 -5.17 32.34
C GLU A 339 -0.77 -6.43 31.99
N MET A 340 -1.86 -6.32 31.19
CA MET A 340 -2.66 -7.46 30.75
C MET A 340 -1.88 -8.44 29.87
N VAL A 341 -1.00 -7.96 28.99
CA VAL A 341 -0.24 -8.78 28.03
C VAL A 341 1.22 -9.03 28.45
N LYS A 342 1.60 -8.66 29.67
CA LYS A 342 3.01 -8.75 30.12
C LYS A 342 3.56 -10.18 30.07
N ASN A 343 2.74 -11.16 30.43
CA ASN A 343 3.08 -12.59 30.47
C ASN A 343 2.49 -13.37 29.28
N TYR A 344 1.94 -12.66 28.28
CA TYR A 344 1.40 -13.28 27.09
C TYR A 344 2.53 -13.59 26.10
N GLU A 345 2.51 -14.82 25.59
CA GLU A 345 3.35 -15.29 24.49
C GLU A 345 2.43 -15.80 23.38
N SER A 346 2.71 -15.37 22.14
CA SER A 346 1.98 -15.83 20.97
C SER A 346 2.26 -17.31 20.72
N LYS A 347 1.26 -18.03 20.20
CA LYS A 347 1.44 -19.41 19.75
C LYS A 347 1.69 -19.39 18.25
N ASP A 348 2.82 -19.94 17.81
CA ASP A 348 3.03 -20.21 16.40
C ASP A 348 2.13 -21.38 15.98
N ASP A 349 1.42 -21.21 14.86
CA ASP A 349 0.72 -22.31 14.19
C ASP A 349 1.78 -23.23 13.55
N ASP A 350 2.05 -24.38 14.16
CA ASP A 350 2.94 -25.44 13.64
C ASP A 350 2.28 -26.16 12.45
N ILE A 351 2.14 -25.46 11.32
CA ILE A 351 1.65 -26.04 10.08
C ILE A 351 2.84 -26.69 9.36
N ASP A 352 2.80 -28.02 9.20
CA ASP A 352 3.82 -28.71 8.40
C ASP A 352 3.57 -28.47 6.92
N VAL A 353 4.64 -28.17 6.19
CA VAL A 353 4.60 -27.82 4.76
C VAL A 353 5.66 -28.61 4.02
N ASP A 354 5.27 -29.31 2.97
CA ASP A 354 6.20 -30.03 2.11
C ASP A 354 7.00 -29.05 1.23
N ILE A 355 8.32 -29.10 1.36
CA ILE A 355 9.26 -28.36 0.51
C ILE A 355 9.85 -29.33 -0.52
N PRO A 356 9.78 -29.03 -1.82
CA PRO A 356 10.34 -29.87 -2.87
C PRO A 356 11.83 -30.12 -2.67
N ASP A 357 12.32 -31.26 -3.16
CA ASP A 357 13.75 -31.50 -3.30
C ASP A 357 14.30 -30.73 -4.50
N TYR A 358 14.64 -29.45 -4.25
CA TYR A 358 15.13 -28.53 -5.27
C TYR A 358 16.36 -29.03 -6.04
N LYS A 359 17.12 -30.00 -5.51
CA LYS A 359 18.31 -30.56 -6.16
C LYS A 359 17.98 -31.58 -7.23
N ASN A 360 16.80 -32.18 -7.18
CA ASN A 360 16.41 -33.32 -8.02
C ASN A 360 15.12 -33.04 -8.80
N LEU A 361 14.88 -31.78 -9.15
CA LEU A 361 13.74 -31.38 -9.98
C LEU A 361 13.97 -31.79 -11.45
N GLU A 362 12.92 -32.25 -12.13
CA GLU A 362 12.96 -32.61 -13.56
C GLU A 362 13.09 -31.37 -14.46
N LYS A 363 12.62 -30.22 -13.98
CA LYS A 363 12.63 -28.93 -14.67
C LYS A 363 12.76 -27.78 -13.66
N PRO A 364 13.19 -26.58 -14.09
CA PRO A 364 13.24 -25.41 -13.22
C PRO A 364 11.87 -25.12 -12.63
N PHE A 365 11.83 -24.96 -11.31
CA PHE A 365 10.63 -24.62 -10.57
C PHE A 365 10.71 -23.17 -10.11
N ILE A 366 9.81 -22.35 -10.66
CA ILE A 366 9.68 -20.93 -10.36
C ILE A 366 8.57 -20.77 -9.33
N GLU A 367 8.93 -20.24 -8.18
CA GLU A 367 8.01 -19.98 -7.08
C GLU A 367 7.94 -18.46 -6.87
N VAL A 368 6.74 -17.89 -7.08
CA VAL A 368 6.48 -16.47 -6.85
C VAL A 368 5.75 -16.31 -5.53
N PHE A 369 6.39 -15.65 -4.57
CA PHE A 369 5.77 -15.34 -3.29
C PHE A 369 5.20 -13.93 -3.36
N THR A 370 3.92 -13.80 -3.11
CA THR A 370 3.18 -12.54 -3.18
C THR A 370 2.41 -12.32 -1.88
N LEU A 371 1.99 -11.08 -1.61
CA LEU A 371 0.92 -10.86 -0.63
C LEU A 371 -0.36 -11.52 -1.17
N ASP A 372 -0.82 -11.01 -2.31
CA ASP A 372 -1.81 -11.61 -3.22
C ASP A 372 -1.74 -10.85 -4.55
N SER A 373 -1.42 -11.52 -5.66
CA SER A 373 -1.33 -10.88 -6.99
C SER A 373 -2.66 -10.33 -7.51
N SER A 374 -3.79 -10.73 -6.93
CA SER A 374 -5.11 -10.24 -7.33
C SER A 374 -5.48 -8.89 -6.71
N SER A 375 -4.79 -8.46 -5.65
CA SER A 375 -5.13 -7.26 -4.88
C SER A 375 -3.96 -6.30 -4.67
N CYS A 376 -2.72 -6.79 -4.67
CA CYS A 376 -1.53 -5.95 -4.48
C CYS A 376 -0.87 -5.64 -5.83
N ALA A 377 -0.85 -4.38 -6.24
CA ALA A 377 -0.31 -3.95 -7.54
C ALA A 377 1.13 -4.42 -7.81
N ALA A 378 2.04 -4.31 -6.83
CA ALA A 378 3.41 -4.80 -6.98
C ALA A 378 3.46 -6.33 -7.16
N CYS A 379 2.56 -7.07 -6.49
CA CYS A 379 2.43 -8.51 -6.65
C CYS A 379 1.85 -8.89 -8.02
N THR A 380 0.87 -8.13 -8.53
CA THR A 380 0.30 -8.30 -9.87
C THR A 380 1.40 -8.24 -10.92
N TYR A 381 2.19 -7.16 -10.93
CA TYR A 381 3.25 -7.00 -11.94
C TYR A 381 4.40 -8.02 -11.80
N MET A 382 4.77 -8.41 -10.57
CA MET A 382 5.73 -9.50 -10.37
C MET A 382 5.21 -10.83 -10.95
N MET A 383 3.93 -11.15 -10.70
CA MET A 383 3.31 -12.36 -11.20
C MET A 383 3.15 -12.32 -12.72
N ASP A 384 2.82 -11.18 -13.30
CA ASP A 384 2.75 -10.99 -14.75
C ASP A 384 4.10 -11.20 -15.42
N ALA A 385 5.21 -10.70 -14.84
CA ALA A 385 6.55 -10.98 -15.34
C ALA A 385 6.85 -12.49 -15.36
N ALA A 386 6.44 -13.23 -14.32
CA ALA A 386 6.60 -14.68 -14.26
C ALA A 386 5.68 -15.42 -15.25
N ASN A 387 4.45 -14.95 -15.45
CA ASN A 387 3.51 -15.49 -16.44
C ASN A 387 4.04 -15.33 -17.87
N VAL A 388 4.62 -14.17 -18.21
CA VAL A 388 5.29 -13.96 -19.51
C VAL A 388 6.42 -14.98 -19.73
N ALA A 389 7.16 -15.33 -18.68
CA ALA A 389 8.14 -16.41 -18.77
C ALA A 389 7.50 -17.79 -18.96
N LYS A 390 6.40 -18.08 -18.26
CA LYS A 390 5.65 -19.35 -18.43
C LYS A 390 5.10 -19.50 -19.85
N ASP A 391 4.58 -18.43 -20.45
CA ASP A 391 4.10 -18.43 -21.82
C ASP A 391 5.22 -18.68 -22.83
N HIS A 392 6.42 -18.16 -22.56
CA HIS A 392 7.60 -18.34 -23.42
C HIS A 392 8.21 -19.75 -23.33
N PHE A 393 8.47 -20.24 -22.12
CA PHE A 393 9.15 -21.53 -21.90
C PHE A 393 8.20 -22.73 -21.91
N GLY A 394 6.89 -22.51 -21.72
CA GLY A 394 5.86 -23.55 -21.75
C GLY A 394 6.11 -24.64 -20.71
N ASP A 395 6.09 -25.90 -21.14
CA ASP A 395 6.25 -27.07 -20.26
C ASP A 395 7.66 -27.26 -19.72
N LYS A 396 8.65 -26.50 -20.22
CA LYS A 396 10.04 -26.57 -19.78
C LYS A 396 10.26 -26.05 -18.36
N ILE A 397 9.30 -25.31 -17.80
CA ILE A 397 9.36 -24.79 -16.44
C ILE A 397 8.06 -25.05 -15.69
N ASP A 398 8.13 -25.13 -14.38
CA ASP A 398 6.97 -25.06 -13.50
C ASP A 398 6.89 -23.67 -12.88
N LEU A 399 5.66 -23.16 -12.75
CA LEU A 399 5.38 -21.86 -12.16
C LEU A 399 4.23 -22.01 -11.17
N ILE A 400 4.41 -21.47 -9.97
CA ILE A 400 3.35 -21.38 -8.96
C ILE A 400 3.44 -20.04 -8.22
N GLU A 401 2.28 -19.52 -7.83
CA GLU A 401 2.16 -18.43 -6.87
C GLU A 401 1.86 -19.00 -5.48
N TYR A 402 2.57 -18.53 -4.46
CA TYR A 402 2.21 -18.73 -3.07
C TYR A 402 1.77 -17.40 -2.46
N LYS A 403 0.47 -17.28 -2.20
CA LYS A 403 -0.16 -16.10 -1.64
C LYS A 403 -0.01 -16.07 -0.13
N TYR A 404 0.64 -15.03 0.41
CA TYR A 404 0.93 -14.91 1.83
C TYR A 404 -0.33 -14.73 2.68
N THR A 405 -1.45 -14.32 2.07
CA THR A 405 -2.78 -14.27 2.71
C THR A 405 -3.28 -15.64 3.20
N GLU A 406 -2.72 -16.75 2.69
CA GLU A 406 -3.08 -18.11 3.09
C GLU A 406 -2.14 -18.67 4.18
N LYS A 407 -2.71 -19.22 5.26
CA LYS A 407 -1.93 -19.75 6.41
C LYS A 407 -0.86 -20.78 6.04
N ILE A 408 -1.17 -21.69 5.12
CA ILE A 408 -0.22 -22.71 4.63
C ILE A 408 1.01 -22.07 3.98
N ASN A 409 0.83 -20.98 3.25
CA ASN A 409 1.89 -20.27 2.55
C ASN A 409 2.73 -19.42 3.51
N ILE A 410 2.14 -18.88 4.58
CA ILE A 410 2.90 -18.24 5.68
C ILE A 410 3.90 -19.24 6.28
N ALA A 411 3.44 -20.46 6.58
CA ALA A 411 4.31 -21.52 7.08
C ALA A 411 5.38 -21.93 6.06
N ARG A 412 5.04 -21.96 4.77
CA ARG A 412 6.00 -22.18 3.67
C ARG A 412 7.09 -21.10 3.65
N CYS A 413 6.70 -19.83 3.69
CA CYS A 413 7.62 -18.70 3.73
C CYS A 413 8.55 -18.78 4.94
N LYS A 414 8.04 -19.13 6.13
CA LYS A 414 8.86 -19.37 7.33
C LYS A 414 9.88 -20.48 7.08
N LYS A 415 9.45 -21.64 6.57
CA LYS A 415 10.30 -22.82 6.32
C LYS A 415 11.36 -22.57 5.25
N MET A 416 11.05 -21.77 4.23
CA MET A 416 11.97 -21.37 3.17
C MET A 416 12.84 -20.15 3.51
N GLY A 417 12.55 -19.45 4.61
CA GLY A 417 13.26 -18.23 4.99
C GLY A 417 12.98 -17.03 4.06
N VAL A 418 11.77 -16.97 3.47
CA VAL A 418 11.34 -15.83 2.65
C VAL A 418 11.17 -14.62 3.55
N LYS A 419 11.88 -13.53 3.24
CA LYS A 419 11.91 -12.31 4.07
C LYS A 419 11.10 -11.14 3.51
N ASN A 420 10.92 -11.09 2.20
CA ASN A 420 10.34 -9.93 1.51
C ASN A 420 9.37 -10.39 0.42
N LEU A 421 8.29 -9.62 0.25
CA LEU A 421 7.30 -9.82 -0.80
C LEU A 421 7.15 -8.55 -1.66
N PRO A 422 6.74 -8.68 -2.94
CA PRO A 422 6.78 -9.91 -3.71
C PRO A 422 8.22 -10.38 -3.98
N SER A 423 8.43 -11.67 -4.22
CA SER A 423 9.74 -12.22 -4.57
C SER A 423 9.65 -13.44 -5.48
N ILE A 424 10.69 -13.65 -6.29
CA ILE A 424 10.81 -14.80 -7.20
C ILE A 424 11.98 -15.67 -6.75
N TYR A 425 11.70 -16.96 -6.58
CA TYR A 425 12.65 -18.01 -6.31
C TYR A 425 12.70 -18.97 -7.49
N ILE A 426 13.88 -19.47 -7.82
CA ILE A 426 14.08 -20.53 -8.81
C ILE A 426 14.82 -21.67 -8.12
N ASN A 427 14.21 -22.85 -8.10
CA ASN A 427 14.71 -24.03 -7.39
C ASN A 427 15.05 -23.72 -5.91
N GLY A 428 14.17 -22.99 -5.23
CA GLY A 428 14.33 -22.63 -3.81
C GLY A 428 15.39 -21.55 -3.54
N GLU A 429 16.05 -21.01 -4.57
CA GLU A 429 17.01 -19.92 -4.43
C GLU A 429 16.38 -18.58 -4.77
N LEU A 430 16.52 -17.59 -3.87
CA LEU A 430 16.06 -16.23 -4.11
C LEU A 430 16.80 -15.62 -5.29
N LYS A 431 16.06 -15.11 -6.29
CA LYS A 431 16.62 -14.38 -7.43
C LYS A 431 16.25 -12.91 -7.41
N TRP A 432 14.99 -12.60 -7.08
CA TRP A 432 14.52 -11.21 -6.98
C TRP A 432 13.65 -11.03 -5.73
N ALA A 433 13.94 -9.98 -4.95
CA ALA A 433 13.17 -9.59 -3.78
C ALA A 433 12.74 -8.14 -3.91
N SER A 434 11.43 -7.91 -3.96
CA SER A 434 10.81 -6.59 -4.06
C SER A 434 11.32 -5.73 -5.23
N ILE A 435 11.83 -6.35 -6.29
CA ILE A 435 12.27 -5.71 -7.53
C ILE A 435 11.80 -6.60 -8.67
N ILE A 436 10.95 -6.06 -9.55
CA ILE A 436 10.42 -6.81 -10.69
C ILE A 436 11.53 -6.91 -11.75
N PRO A 437 11.91 -8.13 -12.19
CA PRO A 437 12.95 -8.28 -13.21
C PRO A 437 12.48 -7.81 -14.58
N SER A 438 13.42 -7.35 -15.40
CA SER A 438 13.15 -7.24 -16.84
C SER A 438 12.90 -8.61 -17.47
N LYS A 439 12.24 -8.61 -18.62
CA LYS A 439 11.98 -9.85 -19.38
C LYS A 439 13.29 -10.54 -19.75
N GLU A 440 14.27 -9.79 -20.24
CA GLU A 440 15.56 -10.32 -20.67
C GLU A 440 16.34 -10.93 -19.51
N GLU A 441 16.38 -10.27 -18.35
CA GLU A 441 17.03 -10.79 -17.15
C GLU A 441 16.36 -12.07 -16.67
N LEU A 442 15.03 -12.07 -16.57
CA LEU A 442 14.28 -13.25 -16.12
C LEU A 442 14.52 -14.43 -17.05
N PHE A 443 14.46 -14.22 -18.37
CA PHE A 443 14.65 -15.28 -19.36
C PHE A 443 16.08 -15.82 -19.31
N SER A 444 17.08 -14.94 -19.27
CA SER A 444 18.49 -15.36 -19.20
C SER A 444 18.79 -16.19 -17.95
N VAL A 445 18.18 -15.86 -16.81
CA VAL A 445 18.37 -16.63 -15.59
C VAL A 445 17.68 -17.99 -15.73
N ILE A 446 16.43 -18.05 -16.19
CA ILE A 446 15.71 -19.31 -16.39
C ILE A 446 16.48 -20.25 -17.33
N GLU A 447 17.01 -19.73 -18.44
CA GLU A 447 17.82 -20.50 -19.39
C GLU A 447 19.06 -21.14 -18.75
N SER A 448 19.60 -20.56 -17.68
CA SER A 448 20.75 -21.16 -16.97
C SER A 448 20.39 -22.40 -16.14
N TYR A 449 19.10 -22.66 -15.91
CA TYR A 449 18.58 -23.84 -15.21
C TYR A 449 18.05 -24.93 -16.14
N LEU A 450 17.86 -24.61 -17.43
CA LEU A 450 17.44 -25.56 -18.48
C LEU A 450 18.64 -26.31 -19.05
#